data_AF-A0A1Q5BMP9-F1
#
_entry.id   AF-A0A1Q5BMP9-F1
#
_cell.length_a   1.000
_cell.length_b   1.000
_cell.length_c   1.000
_cell.angle_alpha   90.00
_cell.angle_beta   90.00
_cell.angle_gamma   90.00
#
_symmetry.space_group_name_H-M   'P 1'
#
loop_
_entity.id
_entity.type
_entity.pdbx_description
1 polymer ?
#
loop_
_entity_poly.entity_id
_entity_poly.type
_entity_poly.pdbx_seq_one_letter_code
_entity_poly.pdbx_strand_id
1 'polypeptide(L)'
;MSLSHVVLASGRSVELTEIRMESTYAGFLEGYPCKRINDMKTRGLRRRAEQDFPALPFHLVPPVLTYPDETGGAFGPVEVLPAVLCIGVFRSAVVDAGLDPVMHRSALVVAWFQDTAAVPSGEDAGPALCGVDWDALALDHEL
;
A
#
# COMPACT_ATOMS: atom_id res chain seq x y z
N MET A 1 -1.01 -15.23 13.01
CA MET A 1 -2.45 -15.07 12.70
C MET A 1 -2.54 -13.96 11.68
N SER A 2 -3.15 -14.22 10.53
CA SER A 2 -3.38 -13.25 9.45
C SER A 2 -4.69 -12.50 9.67
N LEU A 3 -4.78 -11.27 9.18
CA LEU A 3 -6.02 -10.48 9.09
C LEU A 3 -6.81 -10.86 7.84
N SER A 4 -6.10 -11.04 6.73
CA SER A 4 -6.63 -11.47 5.44
C SER A 4 -5.51 -12.05 4.58
N HIS A 5 -5.85 -12.52 3.39
CA HIS A 5 -4.90 -12.95 2.38
C HIS A 5 -5.19 -12.23 1.07
N VAL A 6 -4.17 -11.95 0.28
CA VAL A 6 -4.28 -11.34 -1.05
C VAL A 6 -3.62 -12.27 -2.06
N VAL A 7 -4.28 -12.48 -3.20
CA VAL A 7 -3.70 -13.24 -4.31
C VAL A 7 -3.07 -12.26 -5.29
N LEU A 8 -1.76 -12.33 -5.44
CA LEU A 8 -1.01 -11.52 -6.39
C LEU A 8 -1.24 -12.01 -7.81
N ALA A 9 -0.98 -11.15 -8.80
CA ALA A 9 -1.09 -11.48 -10.22
C ALA A 9 -0.15 -12.63 -10.65
N SER A 10 0.91 -12.89 -9.88
CA SER A 10 1.78 -14.06 -10.04
C SER A 10 1.15 -15.38 -9.59
N GLY A 11 -0.05 -15.35 -8.98
CA GLY A 11 -0.69 -16.49 -8.33
C GLY A 11 -0.21 -16.75 -6.90
N ARG A 12 0.77 -15.98 -6.40
CA ARG A 12 1.25 -16.08 -5.02
C ARG A 12 0.21 -15.54 -4.05
N SER A 13 -0.08 -16.31 -3.00
CA SER A 13 -0.88 -15.83 -1.86
C SER A 13 0.01 -15.21 -0.80
N VAL A 14 -0.30 -13.98 -0.40
CA VAL A 14 0.40 -13.26 0.67
C VAL A 14 -0.56 -12.95 1.81
N GLU A 15 -0.08 -13.06 3.04
CA GLU A 15 -0.85 -12.84 4.25
C GLU A 15 -0.70 -11.39 4.72
N LEU A 16 -1.81 -10.70 4.94
CA LEU A 16 -1.81 -9.40 5.61
C LEU A 16 -1.77 -9.63 7.12
N THR A 17 -0.74 -9.14 7.81
CA THR A 17 -0.58 -9.34 9.26
C THR A 17 -0.83 -8.09 10.09
N GLU A 18 -0.66 -6.90 9.51
CA GLU A 18 -0.96 -5.62 10.16
C GLU A 18 -1.51 -4.66 9.10
N ILE A 19 -2.49 -3.83 9.47
CA ILE A 19 -3.00 -2.74 8.62
C ILE A 19 -3.31 -1.50 9.44
N ARG A 20 -2.91 -0.34 8.91
CA ARG A 20 -3.25 0.99 9.42
C ARG A 20 -4.01 1.73 8.34
N MET A 21 -5.17 2.29 8.68
CA MET A 21 -6.01 3.06 7.76
C MET A 21 -6.27 4.46 8.31
N GLU A 22 -6.17 5.46 7.45
CA GLU A 22 -6.44 6.86 7.80
C GLU A 22 -7.19 7.56 6.67
N SER A 23 -8.00 8.56 7.00
CA SER A 23 -8.57 9.43 5.97
C SER A 23 -7.45 10.29 5.35
N THR A 24 -7.30 10.22 4.03
CA THR A 24 -6.18 10.81 3.28
C THR A 24 -6.01 12.30 3.55
N TYR A 25 -7.13 13.03 3.61
CA TYR A 25 -7.18 14.47 3.83
C TYR A 25 -7.58 14.84 5.27
N ALA A 26 -7.52 13.90 6.23
CA ALA A 26 -7.70 14.25 7.64
C ALA A 26 -6.74 15.36 8.06
N GLY A 27 -7.26 16.35 8.81
CA GLY A 27 -6.50 17.52 9.27
C GLY A 27 -6.18 18.55 8.18
N PHE A 28 -6.70 18.39 6.96
CA PHE A 28 -6.57 19.39 5.90
C PHE A 28 -7.61 20.52 6.11
N LEU A 29 -7.16 21.63 6.68
CA LEU A 29 -8.04 22.73 7.12
C LEU A 29 -8.34 23.77 6.03
N GLU A 30 -7.39 24.02 5.12
CA GLU A 30 -7.51 25.05 4.08
C GLU A 30 -6.84 24.62 2.77
N GLY A 31 -7.41 25.09 1.66
CA GLY A 31 -6.97 24.79 0.31
C GLY A 31 -7.84 23.70 -0.34
N TYR A 32 -7.29 23.06 -1.36
CA TYR A 32 -7.96 21.98 -2.09
C TYR A 32 -6.94 20.88 -2.43
N PRO A 33 -7.39 19.64 -2.62
CA PRO A 33 -6.55 18.57 -3.16
C PRO A 33 -5.92 18.96 -4.50
N CYS A 34 -4.60 18.94 -4.55
CA CYS A 34 -3.84 19.23 -5.77
C CYS A 34 -2.55 18.44 -5.75
N LYS A 35 -1.86 18.40 -6.90
CA LYS A 35 -0.61 17.65 -7.06
C LYS A 35 0.40 17.91 -5.95
N ARG A 36 0.61 19.17 -5.57
CA ARG A 36 1.58 19.52 -4.51
C ARG A 36 1.24 18.89 -3.17
N ILE A 37 -0.05 18.87 -2.80
CA ILE A 37 -0.52 18.28 -1.54
C ILE A 37 -0.43 16.75 -1.59
N ASN A 38 -0.82 16.15 -2.72
CA ASN A 38 -0.76 14.71 -2.93
C ASN A 38 0.68 14.19 -2.88
N ASP A 39 1.62 14.88 -3.56
CA ASP A 39 3.05 14.56 -3.53
C ASP A 39 3.62 14.67 -2.09
N MET A 40 3.15 15.62 -1.28
CA MET A 40 3.53 15.73 0.13
C MET A 40 3.02 14.53 0.95
N LYS A 41 1.75 14.14 0.80
CA LYS A 41 1.16 12.98 1.50
C LYS A 41 1.88 11.69 1.14
N THR A 42 2.13 11.47 -0.14
CA THR A 42 2.89 10.33 -0.67
C THR A 42 4.32 10.26 -0.14
N ARG A 43 5.04 11.40 -0.05
CA ARG A 43 6.38 11.42 0.58
C ARG A 43 6.33 11.16 2.09
N GLY A 44 5.31 11.66 2.77
CA GLY A 44 5.09 11.44 4.19
C GLY A 44 4.86 9.96 4.54
N LEU A 45 4.15 9.23 3.66
CA LEU A 45 3.92 7.79 3.80
C LEU A 45 5.21 6.98 3.88
N ARG A 46 6.16 7.24 2.96
CA ARG A 46 7.45 6.55 2.97
C ARG A 46 8.18 6.74 4.30
N ARG A 47 8.31 7.99 4.76
CA ARG A 47 8.97 8.29 6.03
C ARG A 47 8.30 7.58 7.20
N ARG A 48 6.97 7.53 7.22
CA ARG A 48 6.21 6.87 8.28
C ARG A 48 6.43 5.35 8.25
N ALA A 49 6.39 4.73 7.09
CA ALA A 49 6.66 3.32 6.95
C ALA A 49 8.09 2.96 7.38
N GLU A 50 9.08 3.77 7.00
CA GLU A 50 10.48 3.60 7.43
C GLU A 50 10.64 3.75 8.96
N GLN A 51 9.83 4.60 9.61
CA GLN A 51 9.83 4.76 11.07
C GLN A 51 9.12 3.63 11.80
N ASP A 52 7.97 3.20 11.29
CA ASP A 52 7.13 2.17 11.91
C ASP A 52 7.71 0.76 11.69
N PHE A 53 8.38 0.53 10.55
CA PHE A 53 8.86 -0.78 10.11
C PHE A 53 10.32 -0.72 9.57
N PRO A 54 11.30 -0.32 10.40
CA PRO A 54 12.66 -0.01 9.93
C PRO A 54 13.43 -1.20 9.34
N ALA A 55 13.02 -2.43 9.62
CA ALA A 55 13.68 -3.65 9.17
C ALA A 55 13.06 -4.28 7.92
N LEU A 56 11.98 -3.70 7.38
CA LEU A 56 11.24 -4.25 6.25
C LEU A 56 11.33 -3.34 5.02
N PRO A 57 11.40 -3.89 3.80
CA PRO A 57 11.31 -3.10 2.59
C PRO A 57 9.94 -2.43 2.49
N PHE A 58 9.91 -1.28 1.83
CA PHE A 58 8.70 -0.47 1.64
C PHE A 58 8.41 -0.27 0.15
N HIS A 59 7.19 -0.61 -0.25
CA HIS A 59 6.64 -0.33 -1.56
C HIS A 59 5.41 0.57 -1.46
N LEU A 60 5.33 1.58 -2.33
CA LEU A 60 4.13 2.39 -2.50
C LEU A 60 3.49 2.03 -3.84
N VAL A 61 2.27 1.50 -3.78
CA VAL A 61 1.46 1.29 -4.97
C VAL A 61 1.07 2.67 -5.53
N PRO A 62 1.32 2.95 -6.82
CA PRO A 62 0.92 4.21 -7.44
C PRO A 62 -0.59 4.44 -7.27
N PRO A 63 -1.01 5.59 -6.73
CA PRO A 63 -2.43 5.86 -6.51
C PRO A 63 -3.15 6.13 -7.84
N VAL A 64 -4.42 5.73 -7.89
CA VAL A 64 -5.33 6.14 -8.98
C VAL A 64 -5.85 7.54 -8.64
N LEU A 65 -5.50 8.52 -9.47
CA LEU A 65 -5.87 9.92 -9.27
C LEU A 65 -7.20 10.23 -9.96
N THR A 66 -8.05 10.97 -9.27
CA THR A 66 -9.27 11.55 -9.86
C THR A 66 -9.04 13.03 -10.14
N TYR A 67 -9.50 13.49 -11.30
CA TYR A 67 -9.46 14.89 -11.72
C TYR A 67 -10.90 15.40 -11.87
N PRO A 68 -11.50 15.95 -10.81
CA PRO A 68 -12.81 16.59 -10.91
C PRO A 68 -12.77 17.74 -11.91
N ASP A 69 -13.89 17.96 -12.63
CA ASP A 69 -14.06 19.10 -13.53
C ASP A 69 -14.36 20.38 -12.72
N GLU A 70 -13.42 20.73 -11.86
CA GLU A 70 -13.44 21.90 -11.00
C GLU A 70 -12.31 22.85 -11.42
N THR A 71 -12.62 24.15 -11.49
CA THR A 71 -11.63 25.16 -11.81
C THR A 71 -10.53 25.16 -10.75
N GLY A 72 -9.33 24.74 -11.13
CA GLY A 72 -8.16 24.77 -10.26
C GLY A 72 -7.83 26.18 -9.76
N GLY A 73 -7.12 26.25 -8.63
CA GLY A 73 -6.62 27.49 -8.05
C GLY A 73 -5.14 27.75 -8.37
N ALA A 74 -4.51 28.60 -7.55
CA ALA A 74 -3.10 29.01 -7.71
C ALA A 74 -2.07 27.85 -7.65
N PHE A 75 -2.48 26.65 -7.24
CA PHE A 75 -1.63 25.46 -7.15
C PHE A 75 -1.90 24.43 -8.26
N GLY A 76 -2.61 24.83 -9.32
CA GLY A 76 -2.95 23.97 -10.45
C GLY A 76 -4.33 23.32 -10.32
N PRO A 77 -4.65 22.35 -11.21
CA PRO A 77 -5.95 21.68 -11.21
C PRO A 77 -6.20 20.90 -9.91
N VAL A 78 -7.47 20.65 -9.63
CA VAL A 78 -7.87 19.73 -8.57
C VAL A 78 -7.40 18.32 -8.94
N GLU A 79 -6.72 17.66 -8.02
CA GLU A 79 -6.24 16.29 -8.17
C GLU A 79 -6.47 15.58 -6.84
N VAL A 80 -7.23 14.50 -6.87
CA VAL A 80 -7.72 13.83 -5.66
C VAL A 80 -7.16 12.42 -5.58
N LEU A 81 -6.51 12.11 -4.46
CA LEU A 81 -6.17 10.76 -4.03
C LEU A 81 -7.41 10.07 -3.45
N PRO A 82 -7.48 8.73 -3.49
CA PRO A 82 -8.56 7.99 -2.84
C PRO A 82 -8.67 8.34 -1.34
N ALA A 83 -9.89 8.22 -0.79
CA ALA A 83 -10.25 8.80 0.50
C ALA A 83 -9.54 8.17 1.70
N VAL A 84 -9.05 6.94 1.57
CA VAL A 84 -8.37 6.19 2.63
C VAL A 84 -6.95 5.85 2.21
N LEU A 85 -6.01 6.26 3.04
CA LEU A 85 -4.60 5.90 2.99
C LEU A 85 -4.39 4.66 3.85
N CYS A 86 -3.68 3.68 3.31
CA CYS A 86 -3.41 2.41 3.97
C CYS A 86 -1.90 2.12 4.02
N ILE A 87 -1.45 1.53 5.13
CA ILE A 87 -0.14 0.89 5.26
C ILE A 87 -0.37 -0.52 5.79
N GLY A 88 0.11 -1.53 5.10
CA GLY A 88 -0.05 -2.94 5.47
C GLY A 88 1.27 -3.68 5.47
N VAL A 89 1.42 -4.61 6.42
CA VAL A 89 2.54 -5.54 6.47
C VAL A 89 2.09 -6.87 5.91
N PHE A 90 2.71 -7.29 4.82
CA PHE A 90 2.43 -8.55 4.14
C PHE A 90 3.56 -9.55 4.35
N ARG A 91 3.21 -10.84 4.35
CA ARG A 91 4.17 -11.94 4.44
C ARG A 91 3.84 -13.05 3.45
N SER A 92 4.86 -13.71 2.92
CA SER A 92 4.71 -14.96 2.15
C SER A 92 5.47 -16.08 2.85
N ALA A 93 4.83 -17.24 2.99
CA ALA A 93 5.45 -18.48 3.50
C ALA A 93 5.87 -19.46 2.38
N VAL A 94 5.52 -19.16 1.12
CA VAL A 94 5.79 -20.04 -0.01
C VAL A 94 6.67 -19.29 -1.01
N VAL A 95 7.97 -19.58 -0.96
CA VAL A 95 8.94 -19.10 -1.94
C VAL A 95 9.17 -20.16 -3.03
N ASP A 96 9.11 -21.46 -2.68
CA ASP A 96 9.18 -22.61 -3.58
C ASP A 96 8.53 -23.84 -2.89
N ALA A 97 7.84 -24.71 -3.63
CA ALA A 97 7.25 -25.95 -3.11
C ALA A 97 8.30 -27.00 -2.70
N GLY A 98 9.55 -26.86 -3.18
CA GLY A 98 10.69 -27.70 -2.80
C GLY A 98 11.49 -27.22 -1.59
N LEU A 99 11.18 -26.04 -1.06
CA LEU A 99 11.88 -25.43 0.08
C LEU A 99 11.04 -25.55 1.36
N ASP A 100 11.70 -25.61 2.52
CA ASP A 100 11.01 -25.67 3.81
C ASP A 100 10.24 -24.35 4.08
N PRO A 101 8.90 -24.36 4.16
CA PRO A 101 8.09 -23.17 4.40
C PRO A 101 8.35 -22.51 5.76
N VAL A 102 9.00 -23.22 6.69
CA VAL A 102 9.41 -22.69 7.98
C VAL A 102 10.67 -21.82 7.83
N MET A 103 11.57 -22.15 6.91
CA MET A 103 12.86 -21.48 6.73
C MET A 103 12.87 -20.37 5.68
N HIS A 104 11.89 -20.31 4.76
CA HIS A 104 11.88 -19.30 3.69
C HIS A 104 10.63 -18.42 3.76
N ARG A 105 10.74 -17.29 4.47
CA ARG A 105 9.66 -16.31 4.60
C ARG A 105 10.10 -14.99 4.02
N SER A 106 9.23 -14.34 3.27
CA SER A 106 9.46 -12.96 2.84
C SER A 106 8.42 -12.01 3.40
N ALA A 107 8.82 -10.76 3.58
CA ALA A 107 7.96 -9.71 4.11
C ALA A 107 8.13 -8.41 3.33
N LEU A 108 7.04 -7.66 3.23
CA LEU A 108 6.98 -6.38 2.53
C LEU A 108 5.96 -5.45 3.21
N VAL A 109 6.36 -4.20 3.44
CA VAL A 109 5.42 -3.14 3.81
C VAL A 109 4.90 -2.52 2.53
N VAL A 110 3.59 -2.52 2.35
CA VAL A 110 2.94 -1.90 1.20
C VAL A 110 2.08 -0.74 1.68
N ALA A 111 2.24 0.42 1.09
CA ALA A 111 1.27 1.51 1.20
C ALA A 111 0.45 1.62 -0.09
N TRP A 112 -0.82 1.94 0.07
CA TRP A 112 -1.75 2.16 -1.04
C TRP A 112 -2.86 3.13 -0.62
N PHE A 113 -3.69 3.49 -1.58
CA PHE A 113 -4.88 4.30 -1.37
C PHE A 113 -6.11 3.56 -1.91
N GLN A 114 -7.24 3.71 -1.22
CA GLN A 114 -8.52 3.10 -1.58
C GLN A 114 -9.69 4.02 -1.21
N ASP A 115 -10.85 3.82 -1.84
CA ASP A 115 -11.99 4.74 -1.69
C ASP A 115 -12.75 4.57 -0.36
N THR A 116 -12.75 3.36 0.20
CA THR A 116 -13.48 3.03 1.44
C THR A 116 -12.57 2.30 2.43
N ALA A 117 -12.87 2.35 3.72
CA ALA A 117 -12.08 1.69 4.75
C ALA A 117 -12.38 0.18 4.83
N ALA A 118 -12.01 -0.55 3.78
CA ALA A 118 -12.16 -2.01 3.67
C ALA A 118 -10.80 -2.71 3.82
N VAL A 119 -10.75 -3.86 4.49
CA VAL A 119 -9.54 -4.68 4.52
C VAL A 119 -9.44 -5.43 3.18
N PRO A 120 -8.32 -5.34 2.44
CA PRO A 120 -8.18 -6.06 1.17
C PRO A 120 -8.17 -7.57 1.41
N SER A 121 -8.85 -8.34 0.55
CA SER A 121 -8.92 -9.79 0.67
C SER A 121 -9.13 -10.48 -0.67
N GLY A 122 -8.52 -11.65 -0.86
CA GLY A 122 -8.65 -12.49 -2.04
C GLY A 122 -8.18 -11.80 -3.31
N GLU A 123 -8.94 -11.99 -4.38
CA GLU A 123 -8.74 -11.33 -5.68
C GLU A 123 -9.33 -9.90 -5.71
N ASP A 124 -10.21 -9.58 -4.75
CA ASP A 124 -10.88 -8.28 -4.62
C ASP A 124 -10.02 -7.22 -3.92
N ALA A 125 -8.77 -7.54 -3.59
CA ALA A 125 -7.82 -6.66 -2.91
C ALA A 125 -7.42 -5.40 -3.71
N GLY A 126 -7.92 -5.27 -4.94
CA GLY A 126 -7.66 -4.15 -5.84
C GLY A 126 -6.54 -4.49 -6.83
N PRO A 127 -6.70 -4.25 -8.15
CA PRO A 127 -5.74 -4.68 -9.17
C PRO A 127 -4.31 -4.18 -8.94
N ALA A 128 -4.16 -2.97 -8.39
CA ALA A 128 -2.86 -2.37 -8.16
C ALA A 128 -2.10 -3.02 -6.98
N LEU A 129 -2.82 -3.50 -5.95
CA LEU A 129 -2.24 -4.24 -4.84
C LEU A 129 -1.91 -5.69 -5.28
N CYS A 130 -2.78 -6.31 -6.08
CA CYS A 130 -2.52 -7.62 -6.67
C CYS A 130 -1.33 -7.59 -7.65
N GLY A 131 -1.06 -6.46 -8.31
CA GLY A 131 0.02 -6.29 -9.28
C GLY A 131 1.42 -6.05 -8.69
N VAL A 132 1.59 -6.13 -7.38
CA VAL A 132 2.90 -5.92 -6.73
C VAL A 132 3.88 -7.02 -7.14
N ASP A 133 5.04 -6.63 -7.67
CA ASP A 133 6.14 -7.52 -8.02
C ASP A 133 6.89 -7.98 -6.76
N TRP A 134 6.33 -8.99 -6.09
CA TRP A 134 6.82 -9.45 -4.80
C TRP A 134 8.27 -9.94 -4.84
N ASP A 135 8.64 -10.69 -5.88
CA ASP A 135 9.98 -11.28 -5.99
C ASP A 135 11.07 -10.21 -6.12
N ALA A 136 10.75 -9.06 -6.74
CA ALA A 136 11.68 -7.94 -6.86
C ALA A 136 11.73 -7.03 -5.61
N LEU A 137 10.68 -7.04 -4.78
CA LEU A 137 10.47 -6.03 -3.74
C LEU A 137 10.59 -6.54 -2.31
N ALA A 138 10.22 -7.80 -2.07
CA ALA A 138 10.21 -8.35 -0.72
C ALA A 138 11.61 -8.76 -0.26
N LEU A 139 11.82 -8.75 1.05
CA LEU A 139 13.05 -9.22 1.66
C LEU A 139 12.82 -10.65 2.16
N ASP A 140 13.66 -11.57 1.69
CA ASP A 140 13.70 -12.94 2.21
C ASP A 140 14.40 -12.96 3.57
N HIS A 141 13.80 -13.69 4.50
CA HIS A 141 14.33 -14.00 5.82
C HIS A 141 14.53 -15.51 5.91
N GLU A 142 15.78 -15.90 6.13
CA GLU A 142 16.14 -17.24 6.63
C GLU A 142 16.13 -17.19 8.17
N LEU A 143 15.43 -18.13 8.80
CA LEU A 143 15.36 -18.28 10.26
C LEU A 143 16.34 -19.34 10.77
#